data_AF-A0A1M3QYF7-F1
#
_entry.id   AF-A0A1M3QYF7-F1
#
_cell.length_a   1.000
_cell.length_b   1.000
_cell.length_c   1.000
_cell.angle_alpha   90.00
_cell.angle_beta   90.00
_cell.angle_gamma   90.00
#
_symmetry.space_group_name_H-M   'P 1'
#
loop_
_entity.id
_entity.type
_entity.pdbx_description
1 polymer ?
#
loop_
_entity_poly.entity_id
_entity_poly.type
_entity_poly.pdbx_seq_one_letter_code
_entity_poly.pdbx_strand_id
1 'polypeptide(L)' 'MKRRTLIILTTILTFLTIFLGCKFFKRLRLDYNSEGNYFDENSSVVYHEQAKNIYGIITFLLLFLTLLTVWNLKKNINKT' A
#
# COMPACT_ATOMS: atom_id res chain seq x y z
N MET A 1 6.83 -23.16 4.85
CA MET A 1 7.36 -22.04 5.65
C MET A 1 6.96 -22.24 7.11
N LYS A 2 7.85 -21.98 8.09
CA LYS A 2 7.49 -22.11 9.51
C LYS A 2 6.39 -21.10 9.87
N ARG A 3 5.41 -21.48 10.70
CA ARG A 3 4.28 -20.63 11.11
C ARG A 3 4.71 -19.24 11.60
N ARG A 4 5.80 -19.17 12.38
CA ARG A 4 6.38 -17.89 12.85
C ARG A 4 6.80 -16.97 11.71
N THR A 5 7.43 -17.51 10.66
CA THR A 5 7.84 -16.74 9.48
C THR A 5 6.64 -16.18 8.73
N LEU A 6 5.56 -16.96 8.56
CA LEU A 6 4.33 -16.49 7.94
C LEU A 6 3.69 -15.33 8.71
N ILE A 7 3.65 -15.44 10.04
CA ILE A 7 3.08 -14.38 10.89
C ILE A 7 3.89 -13.09 10.74
N ILE A 8 5.23 -13.15 10.87
CA ILE A 8 6.11 -11.98 10.73
C ILE A 8 5.93 -11.34 9.34
N LEU A 9 5.96 -12.13 8.28
CA LEU A 9 5.76 -11.65 6.91
C LEU A 9 4.41 -10.95 6.74
N THR A 10 3.34 -11.55 7.26
CA THR A 10 1.98 -11.00 7.16
C THR A 10 1.89 -9.66 7.90
N THR A 11 2.49 -9.54 9.08
CA THR A 11 2.52 -8.29 9.85
C THR A 11 3.26 -7.19 9.08
N ILE A 12 4.43 -7.49 8.50
CA ILE A 12 5.21 -6.53 7.72
C ILE A 12 4.43 -6.07 6.48
N LEU A 13 3.86 -7.01 5.72
CA LEU A 13 3.06 -6.68 4.54
C LEU A 13 1.83 -5.84 4.88
N THR A 14 1.15 -6.15 5.99
CA THR A 14 -0.01 -5.37 6.46
C THR A 14 0.41 -3.93 6.78
N PHE A 15 1.51 -3.76 7.52
CA PHE A 15 2.03 -2.42 7.85
C PHE A 15 2.39 -1.61 6.58
N LEU A 16 3.11 -2.23 5.64
CA LEU A 16 3.48 -1.59 4.37
C LEU A 16 2.26 -1.22 3.53
N THR A 17 1.26 -2.11 3.46
CA THR A 17 0.01 -1.87 2.74
C THR A 17 -0.73 -0.66 3.31
N ILE A 18 -0.85 -0.57 4.64
CA ILE A 18 -1.48 0.58 5.31
C ILE A 18 -0.68 1.86 5.05
N PHE A 19 0.64 1.83 5.22
CA PHE A 19 1.49 3.00 5.05
C PHE A 19 1.40 3.58 3.62
N LEU A 20 1.54 2.72 2.60
CA LEU A 20 1.46 3.14 1.21
C LEU A 20 0.02 3.47 0.79
N GLY A 21 -0.96 2.75 1.32
CA GLY A 21 -2.38 3.06 1.12
C GLY A 21 -2.73 4.46 1.62
N CYS A 22 -2.23 4.87 2.79
CA CYS A 22 -2.41 6.24 3.29
C CYS A 22 -1.80 7.28 2.35
N LYS A 23 -0.61 7.02 1.78
CA LYS A 23 0.02 7.93 0.81
C LYS A 23 -0.77 8.01 -0.50
N PHE A 24 -1.29 6.88 -0.97
CA PHE A 24 -2.15 6.81 -2.16
C PHE A 24 -3.46 7.59 -1.94
N PHE A 25 -4.14 7.39 -0.81
CA PHE A 25 -5.35 8.13 -0.45
C PHE A 25 -5.12 9.64 -0.33
N LYS A 26 -3.99 10.06 0.24
CA LYS A 26 -3.63 11.50 0.27
C LYS A 26 -3.52 12.05 -1.16
N ARG A 27 -2.86 11.32 -2.06
CA ARG A 27 -2.66 11.73 -3.47
C ARG A 27 -3.96 11.71 -4.30
N LEU A 28 -4.88 10.79 -4.01
CA LEU A 28 -6.19 10.73 -4.68
C LEU A 28 -7.06 11.97 -4.45
N ARG A 29 -6.85 12.68 -3.35
CA ARG A 29 -7.63 13.86 -2.95
C ARG A 29 -6.98 15.18 -3.36
N LEU A 30 -5.84 15.14 -4.04
CA LEU A 30 -5.17 16.35 -4.52
C LEU A 30 -5.84 16.85 -5.81
N ASP A 31 -6.02 18.15 -5.90
CA ASP A 31 -6.58 18.81 -7.07
C ASP A 31 -5.44 19.20 -8.02
N TYR A 32 -5.15 18.32 -8.98
CA TYR A 32 -4.07 18.51 -9.93
C TYR A 32 -4.48 19.51 -11.00
N ASN A 33 -3.57 20.42 -11.38
CA ASN A 33 -3.81 21.38 -12.45
C ASN A 33 -3.81 20.69 -13.85
N SER A 34 -4.03 21.47 -14.92
CA SER A 34 -4.04 20.97 -16.30
C SER A 34 -2.73 20.32 -16.76
N GLU A 35 -1.62 20.58 -16.06
CA GLU A 35 -0.30 19.98 -16.33
C GLU A 35 -0.04 18.73 -15.47
N GLY A 36 -1.00 18.30 -14.64
CA GLY A 36 -0.87 17.14 -13.77
C GLY A 36 -0.04 17.40 -12.51
N ASN A 37 0.06 18.65 -12.06
CA ASN A 37 0.85 19.06 -10.89
C ASN A 37 -0.05 19.61 -9.78
N TYR A 38 0.32 19.30 -8.53
CA TYR A 38 -0.24 19.93 -7.34
C TYR A 38 0.91 20.46 -6.49
N PHE A 39 0.91 21.76 -6.18
CA PHE A 39 1.89 22.37 -5.29
C PHE A 39 1.31 22.46 -3.88
N ASP A 40 2.00 21.86 -2.91
CA ASP A 40 1.66 21.97 -1.50
C ASP A 40 2.48 23.10 -0.86
N GLU A 41 1.85 24.26 -0.65
CA GLU A 41 2.48 25.44 -0.07
C GLU A 41 3.08 25.17 1.32
N ASN A 42 2.50 24.25 2.10
CA ASN A 42 2.97 23.96 3.45
C ASN A 42 4.28 23.16 3.47
N SER A 43 4.48 22.29 2.47
CA SER A 43 5.67 21.44 2.38
C SER A 43 6.66 21.88 1.31
N SER A 44 6.31 22.88 0.49
CA SER A 44 7.06 23.30 -0.69
C SER A 44 7.35 22.14 -1.64
N VAL A 45 6.43 21.17 -1.73
CA VAL A 45 6.57 19.97 -2.57
C VAL A 45 5.59 20.03 -3.73
N VAL A 46 6.10 19.73 -4.92
CA VAL A 46 5.27 19.47 -6.11
C VAL A 46 4.94 17.97 -6.18
N TYR A 47 3.65 17.67 -6.22
CA TYR A 47 3.13 16.33 -6.42
C TYR A 47 2.70 16.17 -7.87
N HIS A 48 3.25 15.17 -8.54
CA HIS A 48 2.83 14.80 -9.89
C HIS A 48 1.67 13.80 -9.86
N GLU A 49 0.72 13.93 -10.76
CA GLU A 49 -0.43 13.04 -10.89
C GLU A 49 0.02 11.62 -11.23
N GLN A 50 1.05 11.44 -12.06
CA GLN A 50 1.59 10.12 -12.40
C GLN A 50 1.99 9.30 -11.17
N ALA A 51 2.46 9.96 -10.11
CA ALA A 51 2.79 9.28 -8.86
C ALA A 51 1.55 8.66 -8.19
N LYS A 52 0.36 9.25 -8.33
CA LYS A 52 -0.91 8.63 -7.87
C LYS A 52 -1.03 7.19 -8.41
N ASN A 53 -0.78 7.00 -9.70
CA ASN A 53 -0.90 5.70 -10.36
C ASN A 53 0.14 4.71 -9.84
N ILE A 54 1.39 5.14 -9.65
CA ILE A 54 2.47 4.30 -9.10
C ILE A 54 2.13 3.83 -7.69
N TYR A 55 1.74 4.76 -6.80
CA TYR A 55 1.34 4.42 -5.43
C TYR A 55 0.10 3.52 -5.42
N GLY A 56 -0.84 3.70 -6.35
CA GLY A 56 -2.01 2.84 -6.51
C GLY A 56 -1.64 1.40 -6.88
N ILE A 57 -0.80 1.22 -7.92
CA ILE A 57 -0.32 -0.10 -8.37
C ILE A 57 0.42 -0.83 -7.25
N ILE A 58 1.34 -0.13 -6.56
CA ILE A 58 2.12 -0.72 -5.46
C ILE A 58 1.20 -1.10 -4.29
N THR A 59 0.26 -0.24 -3.92
CA THR A 59 -0.71 -0.53 -2.84
C THR A 59 -1.57 -1.74 -3.20
N PHE A 60 -2.05 -1.83 -4.44
CA PHE A 60 -2.83 -2.96 -4.91
C PHE A 60 -2.04 -4.27 -4.87
N LEU A 61 -0.78 -4.25 -5.33
CA LEU A 61 0.10 -5.42 -5.29
C LEU A 61 0.36 -5.87 -3.85
N LEU A 62 0.62 -4.94 -2.94
CA LEU A 62 0.83 -5.25 -1.53
C LEU A 62 -0.43 -5.78 -0.85
N LEU A 63 -1.60 -5.23 -1.16
CA LEU A 63 -2.87 -5.74 -0.68
C LEU A 63 -3.10 -7.17 -1.16
N PHE A 64 -2.85 -7.44 -2.45
CA PHE A 64 -2.97 -8.78 -3.02
C PHE A 64 -2.04 -9.80 -2.33
N LEU A 65 -0.77 -9.44 -2.13
CA LEU A 65 0.19 -10.29 -1.39
C LEU A 65 -0.21 -10.47 0.08
N THR A 66 -0.75 -9.43 0.72
CA THR A 66 -1.27 -9.50 2.08
C THR A 66 -2.43 -10.49 2.17
N LEU A 67 -3.38 -10.42 1.25
CA LEU A 67 -4.51 -11.37 1.21
C LEU A 67 -4.04 -12.81 0.98
N LEU A 68 -3.08 -13.03 0.06
CA LEU A 68 -2.51 -14.36 -0.19
C LEU A 68 -1.80 -14.92 1.05
N THR A 69 -1.04 -14.10 1.78
CA THR A 69 -0.33 -14.53 2.98
C THR A 69 -1.28 -14.82 4.14
N VAL A 70 -2.31 -13.99 4.33
CA VAL A 70 -3.40 -14.23 5.30
C VAL A 70 -4.15 -15.53 4.98
N TRP A 71 -4.49 -15.77 3.71
CA TRP A 71 -5.17 -17.00 3.31
C TRP A 71 -4.32 -18.24 3.59
N ASN A 72 -3.02 -18.18 3.26
CA ASN A 72 -2.07 -19.25 3.58
C ASN A 72 -1.92 -19.47 5.09
N LEU A 73 -1.90 -18.40 5.89
CA LEU A 73 -1.83 -18.50 7.34
C LEU A 73 -3.09 -19.20 7.91
N LYS A 74 -4.28 -18.78 7.46
CA LYS A 74 -5.56 -19.41 7.85
C LYS A 74 -5.59 -20.90 7.49
N LYS A 75 -5.13 -21.27 6.30
CA LYS A 75 -5.03 -22.68 5.87
C LYS A 75 -4.08 -23.49 6.75
N ASN A 76 -2.96 -22.92 7.18
CA ASN A 76 -2.02 -23.60 8.08
C ASN A 76 -2.59 -23.79 9.49
N ILE A 77 -3.35 -22.81 10.01
CA ILE A 77 -4.02 -22.93 11.30
C ILE A 77 -5.07 -24.04 11.27
N ASN A 78 -5.94 -24.07 10.25
CA ASN A 78 -7.01 -25.07 10.15
C ASN A 78 -6.54 -26.51 9.87
N LYS A 79 -5.26 -26.71 9.53
CA LYS A 79 -4.65 -28.03 9.30
C LYS A 79 -4.03 -28.63 10.57
N THR A 80 -3.94 -27.85 11.65
CA THR A 80 -3.41 -28.29 12.96
C THR A 80 -4.59 -28.59 13.87
#